data_AF-A0A8T6UCG0-F1
#
_entry.id   AF-A0A8T6UCG0-F1
#
_cell.length_a   1.000
_cell.length_b   1.000
_cell.length_c   1.000
_cell.angle_alpha   90.00
_cell.angle_beta   90.00
_cell.angle_gamma   90.00
#
_symmetry.space_group_name_H-M   'P 1'
#
loop_
_entity.id
_entity.type
_entity.pdbx_description
1 polymer ?
#
loop_
_entity_poly.entity_id
_entity_poly.type
_entity_poly.pdbx_seq_one_letter_code
_entity_poly.pdbx_strand_id
1 'polypeptide(L)'
;LTVHGPRGARVGEMGLAHGHTWPEARVMEAEHLVLAHNHPSVEFVDNLGHRLREPAWFRTRLVREKVEVRYGDVDPEVILMPPFNELLSGTPLNRPDYEGLGPLLTRGMVDLRNAEVYLVDGIHLGRLGTITPDEASPGQ
;
A
#
# COMPACT_ATOMS: atom_id res chain seq x y z
N LEU A 1 6.18 -12.36 25.98
CA LEU A 1 6.26 -11.39 24.87
C LEU A 1 7.00 -12.07 23.72
N THR A 2 6.37 -12.18 22.55
CA THR A 2 6.99 -12.79 21.36
C THR A 2 7.35 -11.68 20.37
N VAL A 3 8.58 -11.69 19.88
CA VAL A 3 9.05 -10.77 18.83
C VAL A 3 9.09 -11.53 17.51
N HIS A 4 8.43 -11.01 16.48
CA HIS A 4 8.37 -11.63 15.17
C HIS A 4 9.39 -10.99 14.20
N GLY A 5 9.91 -11.79 13.28
CA GLY A 5 10.83 -11.33 12.24
C GLY A 5 10.14 -10.52 11.14
N PRO A 6 10.90 -10.01 10.15
CA PRO A 6 10.38 -9.12 9.09
C PRO A 6 9.41 -9.81 8.13
N ARG A 7 9.41 -11.15 8.10
CA ARG A 7 8.50 -11.97 7.29
C ARG A 7 7.08 -12.10 7.86
N GLY A 8 6.84 -11.46 9.01
CA GLY A 8 5.51 -11.25 9.55
C GLY A 8 5.02 -12.33 10.51
N ALA A 9 3.77 -12.13 10.94
CA ALA A 9 3.05 -13.00 11.86
C ALA A 9 1.58 -13.05 11.47
N ARG A 10 0.93 -14.19 11.70
CA ARG A 10 -0.53 -14.29 11.64
C ARG A 10 -1.10 -14.27 13.06
N VAL A 11 -2.09 -13.41 13.28
CA VAL A 11 -2.84 -13.28 14.52
C VAL A 11 -4.33 -13.38 14.17
N GLY A 12 -4.90 -14.56 14.36
CA GLY A 12 -6.28 -14.85 13.91
C GLY A 12 -6.42 -14.69 12.39
N GLU A 13 -7.30 -13.79 11.98
CA GLU A 13 -7.58 -13.44 10.58
C GLU A 13 -6.64 -12.38 10.00
N MET A 14 -5.75 -11.80 10.83
CA MET A 14 -4.81 -10.76 10.44
C MET A 14 -3.43 -11.35 10.13
N GLY A 15 -2.96 -11.16 8.91
CA GLY A 15 -1.56 -11.29 8.51
C GLY A 15 -0.86 -9.95 8.64
N LEU A 16 0.16 -9.87 9.49
CA LEU A 16 0.94 -8.66 9.71
C LEU A 16 2.32 -8.86 9.11
N ALA A 17 2.72 -8.03 8.16
CA ALA A 17 4.08 -8.04 7.61
C ALA A 17 4.62 -6.61 7.48
N HIS A 18 5.92 -6.44 7.73
CA HIS A 18 6.49 -5.11 7.63
C HIS A 18 6.49 -4.62 6.17
N GLY A 19 6.80 -5.48 5.20
CA GLY A 19 6.67 -5.16 3.77
C GLY A 19 7.98 -5.13 2.98
N HIS A 20 9.15 -5.01 3.64
CA HIS A 20 10.45 -5.04 2.95
C HIS A 20 10.96 -6.47 2.61
N THR A 21 10.34 -7.52 3.15
CA THR A 21 10.62 -8.92 2.80
C THR A 21 9.39 -9.68 2.35
N TRP A 22 9.58 -10.85 1.74
CA TRP A 22 8.51 -11.79 1.43
C TRP A 22 7.83 -12.31 2.71
N PRO A 23 6.51 -12.11 2.87
CA PRO A 23 5.77 -12.72 3.96
C PRO A 23 5.88 -14.24 3.96
N GLU A 24 5.69 -14.87 5.12
CA GLU A 24 5.51 -16.32 5.19
C GLU A 24 4.16 -16.74 4.62
N ALA A 25 4.04 -17.97 4.11
CA ALA A 25 2.80 -18.49 3.52
C ALA A 25 1.61 -18.35 4.49
N ARG A 26 1.80 -18.74 5.76
CA ARG A 26 0.79 -18.58 6.82
C ARG A 26 0.29 -17.15 7.01
N VAL A 27 1.09 -16.13 6.69
CA VAL A 27 0.70 -14.71 6.77
C VAL A 27 -0.17 -14.32 5.58
N MET A 28 0.13 -14.88 4.40
CA MET A 28 -0.65 -14.66 3.18
C MET A 28 -1.99 -15.40 3.18
N GLU A 29 -2.12 -16.49 3.92
CA GLU A 29 -3.36 -17.26 4.13
C GLU A 29 -4.37 -16.58 5.10
N ALA A 30 -4.04 -15.39 5.57
CA ALA A 30 -4.94 -14.59 6.40
C ALA A 30 -6.09 -14.00 5.57
N GLU A 31 -7.15 -13.52 6.22
CA GLU A 31 -8.24 -12.81 5.53
C GLU A 31 -7.83 -11.37 5.18
N HIS A 32 -7.07 -10.74 6.07
CA HIS A 32 -6.53 -9.40 5.89
C HIS A 32 -5.01 -9.42 6.00
N LEU A 33 -4.32 -8.79 5.05
CA LEU A 33 -2.88 -8.61 5.05
C LEU A 33 -2.55 -7.13 5.27
N VAL A 34 -2.01 -6.81 6.44
CA VAL A 34 -1.53 -5.46 6.76
C VAL A 34 -0.04 -5.36 6.42
N LEU A 35 0.30 -4.41 5.54
CA LEU A 35 1.66 -4.09 5.12
C LEU A 35 2.06 -2.70 5.60
N ALA A 36 3.23 -2.59 6.20
CA ALA A 36 3.83 -1.32 6.60
C ALA A 36 4.94 -0.90 5.61
N HIS A 37 6.03 -0.33 6.13
CA HIS A 37 7.29 0.00 5.43
C HIS A 37 7.24 1.21 4.49
N ASN A 38 6.22 1.27 3.62
CA ASN A 38 6.19 2.24 2.52
C ASN A 38 5.76 3.65 2.97
N HIS A 39 5.24 3.76 4.19
CA HIS A 39 4.67 4.98 4.74
C HIS A 39 3.72 5.66 3.73
N PRO A 40 2.68 4.94 3.26
CA PRO A 40 1.86 5.41 2.16
C PRO A 40 1.12 6.71 2.51
N SER A 41 1.13 7.63 1.55
CA SER A 41 0.41 8.90 1.59
C SER A 41 -0.21 9.22 0.23
N VAL A 42 -0.96 10.32 0.17
CA VAL A 42 -1.40 10.97 -1.06
C VAL A 42 -0.77 12.35 -1.17
N GLU A 43 -0.49 12.79 -2.39
CA GLU A 43 -0.04 14.16 -2.69
C GLU A 43 -1.14 14.92 -3.44
N PHE A 44 -1.51 16.08 -2.90
CA PHE A 44 -2.35 17.06 -3.54
C PHE A 44 -1.47 18.15 -4.14
N VAL A 45 -1.75 18.53 -5.39
CA VAL A 45 -1.05 19.62 -6.08
C VAL A 45 -2.08 20.67 -6.47
N ASP A 46 -1.88 21.92 -6.03
CA ASP A 46 -2.75 23.03 -6.42
C ASP A 46 -2.33 23.62 -7.78
N ASN A 47 -3.14 24.55 -8.30
CA ASN A 47 -2.88 25.22 -9.59
C ASN A 47 -1.62 26.12 -9.58
N LEU A 48 -1.06 26.42 -8.40
CA LEU A 48 0.18 27.18 -8.23
C LEU A 48 1.40 26.25 -8.07
N GLY A 49 1.19 24.93 -8.08
CA GLY A 49 2.23 23.93 -7.92
C GLY A 49 2.60 23.62 -6.47
N HIS A 50 1.87 24.14 -5.47
CA HIS A 50 2.09 23.76 -4.09
C HIS A 50 1.69 22.31 -3.87
N ARG A 51 2.51 21.59 -3.11
CA ARG A 51 2.32 20.17 -2.82
C ARG A 51 2.01 19.97 -1.35
N LEU A 52 0.85 19.38 -1.07
CA LEU A 52 0.47 18.92 0.27
C LEU A 52 0.48 17.40 0.27
N ARG A 53 1.09 16.79 1.30
CA ARG A 53 1.10 15.34 1.46
C ARG A 53 0.37 14.96 2.73
N GLU A 54 -0.54 14.01 2.61
CA GLU A 54 -1.35 13.52 3.72
C GLU A 54 -1.22 11.99 3.82
N PRO A 55 -0.82 11.45 4.99
CA PRO A 55 -0.85 10.02 5.25
C PRO A 55 -2.24 9.43 4.97
N ALA A 56 -2.28 8.25 4.36
CA ALA A 56 -3.53 7.61 3.98
C ALA A 56 -3.47 6.09 4.11
N TRP A 57 -4.60 5.50 4.44
CA TRP A 57 -4.86 4.06 4.36
C TRP A 57 -5.24 3.69 2.93
N PHE A 58 -4.76 2.54 2.48
CA PHE A 58 -5.09 1.99 1.17
C PHE A 58 -5.62 0.58 1.37
N ARG A 59 -6.82 0.30 0.87
CA ARG A 59 -7.44 -1.02 0.91
C ARG A 59 -7.58 -1.56 -0.50
N THR A 60 -7.03 -2.74 -0.75
CA THR A 60 -7.02 -3.33 -2.10
C THR A 60 -6.92 -4.85 -2.05
N ARG A 61 -6.72 -5.48 -3.21
CA ARG A 61 -6.54 -6.91 -3.40
C ARG A 61 -5.18 -7.22 -4.02
N LEU A 62 -4.85 -8.50 -4.00
CA LEU A 62 -3.69 -9.01 -4.72
C LEU A 62 -4.04 -9.27 -6.20
N VAL A 63 -3.03 -9.14 -7.06
CA VAL A 63 -3.10 -9.58 -8.45
C VAL A 63 -2.91 -11.10 -8.47
N ARG A 64 -4.01 -11.83 -8.58
CA ARG A 64 -4.08 -13.29 -8.42
C ARG A 64 -3.01 -14.03 -9.23
N GLU A 65 -2.90 -13.72 -10.52
CA GLU A 65 -1.99 -14.41 -11.45
C GLU A 65 -0.52 -14.27 -11.05
N LYS A 66 -0.16 -13.15 -10.39
CA LYS A 66 1.22 -12.91 -9.96
C LYS A 66 1.53 -13.57 -8.62
N VAL A 67 0.54 -13.64 -7.73
CA VAL A 67 0.72 -14.17 -6.37
C VAL A 67 0.65 -15.69 -6.34
N GLU A 68 -0.17 -16.30 -7.19
CA GLU A 68 -0.39 -17.74 -7.25
C GLU A 68 0.92 -18.52 -7.46
N VAL A 69 1.84 -18.00 -8.27
CA VAL A 69 3.16 -18.59 -8.55
C VAL A 69 3.97 -18.84 -7.26
N ARG A 70 3.80 -18.01 -6.23
CA ARG A 70 4.59 -18.10 -5.00
C ARG A 70 3.80 -18.65 -3.81
N TYR A 71 2.53 -18.27 -3.69
CA TYR A 71 1.74 -18.52 -2.50
C TYR A 71 0.54 -19.44 -2.75
N GLY A 72 0.31 -19.89 -4.00
CA GLY A 72 -0.88 -20.65 -4.35
C GLY A 72 -2.14 -19.80 -4.28
N ASP A 73 -3.27 -20.45 -4.03
CA ASP A 73 -4.58 -19.79 -3.94
C ASP A 73 -4.75 -19.05 -2.61
N VAL A 74 -4.31 -17.79 -2.60
CA VAL A 74 -4.51 -16.85 -1.49
C VAL A 74 -5.17 -15.57 -2.01
N ASP A 75 -6.10 -15.02 -1.25
CA ASP A 75 -6.80 -13.78 -1.61
C ASP A 75 -7.12 -12.90 -0.38
N PRO A 76 -6.10 -12.50 0.41
CA PRO A 76 -6.32 -11.54 1.48
C PRO A 76 -6.72 -10.17 0.93
N GLU A 77 -7.56 -9.44 1.67
CA GLU A 77 -7.64 -7.99 1.51
C GLU A 77 -6.32 -7.36 1.99
N VAL A 78 -5.67 -6.58 1.14
CA VAL A 78 -4.41 -5.90 1.45
C VAL A 78 -4.71 -4.51 2.02
N ILE A 79 -4.11 -4.21 3.16
CA ILE A 79 -4.20 -2.92 3.84
C ILE A 79 -2.79 -2.34 3.93
N LEU A 80 -2.54 -1.21 3.26
CA LEU A 80 -1.29 -0.47 3.42
C LEU A 80 -1.46 0.54 4.55
N MET A 81 -0.66 0.36 5.60
CA MET A 81 -0.72 1.16 6.82
C MET A 81 0.12 2.43 6.68
N PRO A 82 -0.47 3.64 6.88
CA PRO A 82 0.25 4.91 6.87
C PRO A 82 1.26 5.01 8.03
N PRO A 83 2.23 5.95 7.97
CA PRO A 83 3.07 6.24 9.12
C PRO A 83 2.22 6.73 10.30
N PHE A 84 2.51 6.24 11.50
CA PHE A 84 1.85 6.71 12.73
C PHE A 84 2.36 8.11 13.18
N ASN A 85 3.55 8.49 12.74
CA ASN A 85 4.19 9.74 13.16
C ASN A 85 3.88 10.88 12.19
N GLU A 86 3.34 11.98 12.70
CA GLU A 86 3.02 13.21 11.95
C GLU A 86 4.26 13.86 11.29
N LEU A 87 5.46 13.61 11.82
CA LEU A 87 6.71 14.12 11.22
C LEU A 87 7.08 13.44 9.90
N LEU A 88 6.41 12.33 9.56
CA LEU A 88 6.64 11.60 8.31
C LEU A 88 5.50 11.93 7.34
N SER A 89 5.78 12.77 6.35
CA SER A 89 4.83 13.09 5.26
C SER A 89 4.49 11.89 4.35
N GLY A 90 5.19 10.76 4.54
CA GLY A 90 5.00 9.54 3.76
C GLY A 90 5.48 9.60 2.32
N THR A 91 5.33 8.47 1.63
CA THR A 91 5.57 8.32 0.20
C THR A 91 4.24 8.40 -0.53
N PRO A 92 4.03 9.39 -1.42
CA PRO A 92 2.76 9.53 -2.12
C PRO A 92 2.59 8.43 -3.18
N LEU A 93 1.55 7.61 -3.02
CA LEU A 93 1.25 6.49 -3.93
C LEU A 93 0.51 6.95 -5.19
N ASN A 94 -0.13 8.12 -5.16
CA ASN A 94 -0.87 8.69 -6.29
C ASN A 94 0.04 9.45 -7.27
N ARG A 95 1.27 8.97 -7.43
CA ARG A 95 2.22 9.47 -8.42
C ARG A 95 2.36 8.45 -9.56
N PRO A 96 2.37 8.89 -10.83
CA PRO A 96 2.45 7.98 -11.95
C PRO A 96 3.77 7.21 -11.99
N ASP A 97 4.85 7.78 -11.45
CA ASP A 97 6.19 7.20 -11.37
C ASP A 97 6.46 6.39 -10.09
N TYR A 98 5.43 6.06 -9.30
CA TYR A 98 5.62 5.32 -8.06
C TYR A 98 6.00 3.85 -8.29
N GLU A 99 7.23 3.50 -7.90
CA GLU A 99 7.74 2.13 -7.84
C GLU A 99 7.85 1.72 -6.36
N GLY A 100 6.76 1.23 -5.77
CA GLY A 100 6.73 0.94 -4.33
C GLY A 100 7.80 -0.02 -3.83
N LEU A 101 8.13 0.06 -2.54
CA LEU A 101 9.23 -0.69 -1.93
C LEU A 101 8.80 -2.07 -1.43
N GLY A 102 9.72 -3.02 -1.54
CA GLY A 102 9.51 -4.39 -1.09
C GLY A 102 8.89 -5.29 -2.17
N PRO A 103 8.98 -6.61 -1.98
CA PRO A 103 8.76 -7.56 -3.07
C PRO A 103 7.32 -7.63 -3.58
N LEU A 104 6.31 -7.41 -2.73
CA LEU A 104 4.91 -7.44 -3.18
C LEU A 104 4.58 -6.23 -4.07
N LEU A 105 5.09 -5.04 -3.74
CA LEU A 105 4.84 -3.82 -4.51
C LEU A 105 5.70 -3.75 -5.77
N THR A 106 7.02 -3.96 -5.66
CA THR A 106 7.96 -3.94 -6.81
C THR A 106 7.64 -4.98 -7.88
N ARG A 107 7.00 -6.11 -7.53
CA ARG A 107 6.54 -7.12 -8.49
C ARG A 107 5.12 -6.86 -9.01
N GLY A 108 4.48 -5.78 -8.56
CA GLY A 108 3.12 -5.41 -8.89
C GLY A 108 2.11 -6.49 -8.51
N MET A 109 2.33 -7.18 -7.38
CA MET A 109 1.43 -8.20 -6.83
C MET A 109 0.27 -7.59 -6.06
N VAL A 110 0.33 -6.31 -5.74
CA VAL A 110 -0.75 -5.54 -5.09
C VAL A 110 -1.43 -4.70 -6.17
N ASP A 111 -2.75 -4.77 -6.27
CA ASP A 111 -3.53 -3.99 -7.23
C ASP A 111 -3.70 -2.54 -6.74
N LEU A 112 -2.62 -1.76 -6.81
CA LEU A 112 -2.63 -0.36 -6.35
C LEU A 112 -3.67 0.49 -7.11
N ARG A 113 -3.86 0.26 -8.41
CA ARG A 113 -4.75 1.07 -9.24
C ARG A 113 -6.19 1.05 -8.72
N ASN A 114 -6.65 -0.10 -8.24
CA ASN A 114 -8.00 -0.27 -7.67
C ASN A 114 -8.06 -0.07 -6.15
N ALA A 115 -7.00 0.40 -5.51
CA ALA A 115 -7.00 0.64 -4.07
C ALA A 115 -7.98 1.75 -3.69
N GLU A 116 -8.86 1.49 -2.72
CA GLU A 116 -9.68 2.50 -2.08
C GLU A 116 -8.85 3.26 -1.05
N VAL A 117 -8.88 4.59 -1.11
CA VAL A 117 -7.98 5.47 -0.35
C VAL A 117 -8.76 6.26 0.71
N TYR A 118 -8.26 6.23 1.94
CA TYR A 118 -8.85 6.93 3.08
C TYR A 118 -7.78 7.74 3.79
N LEU A 119 -8.01 9.04 4.02
CA LEU A 119 -7.18 9.81 4.93
C LEU A 119 -7.26 9.26 6.35
N VAL A 120 -6.28 9.60 7.20
CA VAL A 120 -6.24 9.10 8.59
C VAL A 120 -7.45 9.55 9.42
N ASP A 121 -8.08 10.66 9.06
CA ASP A 121 -9.32 11.16 9.67
C ASP A 121 -10.60 10.45 9.17
N GLY A 122 -10.47 9.54 8.20
CA GLY A 122 -11.57 8.75 7.64
C GLY A 122 -12.20 9.31 6.37
N ILE A 123 -11.73 10.45 5.84
CA ILE A 123 -12.22 10.97 4.56
C ILE A 123 -11.86 9.98 3.44
N HIS A 124 -12.87 9.51 2.70
CA HIS A 124 -12.70 8.64 1.54
C HIS A 124 -12.44 9.47 0.28
N LEU A 125 -11.28 9.27 -0.34
CA LEU A 125 -10.85 10.00 -1.55
C LEU A 125 -11.25 9.28 -2.85
N GLY A 126 -11.73 8.04 -2.75
CA GLY A 126 -12.01 7.18 -3.90
C GLY A 126 -10.83 6.28 -4.26
N ARG A 127 -10.80 5.84 -5.52
CA ARG A 127 -9.78 4.91 -6.02
C ARG A 127 -8.49 5.62 -6.35
N LEU A 128 -7.37 4.99 -6.00
CA LEU A 128 -6.04 5.51 -6.28
C LEU A 128 -5.87 5.87 -7.76
N GLY A 129 -6.25 4.96 -8.67
CA GLY A 129 -6.16 5.22 -10.12
C GLY A 129 -7.05 6.36 -10.63
N THR A 130 -8.01 6.85 -9.84
CA THR A 130 -8.84 8.02 -10.16
C THR A 130 -8.23 9.32 -9.63
N ILE A 131 -7.45 9.24 -8.55
CA ILE A 131 -6.80 10.41 -7.91
C ILE A 131 -5.29 10.51 -8.24
N THR A 132 -4.76 9.58 -9.04
CA THR A 132 -3.44 9.69 -9.64
C THR A 132 -3.56 10.55 -10.90
N PRO A 133 -2.84 11.68 -10.99
CA PRO A 133 -2.79 12.47 -12.21
C PRO A 133 -2.26 11.65 -13.39
N ASP A 134 -2.76 11.91 -14.59
CA ASP A 134 -2.10 11.44 -15.81
C ASP A 134 -0.65 11.94 -15.83
N GLU A 135 0.27 11.20 -16.45
CA GLU A 135 1.64 11.65 -16.62
C GLU A 135 1.65 13.08 -17.17
N ALA A 136 2.18 14.02 -16.38
CA ALA A 136 2.34 15.38 -16.83
C ALA A 136 3.17 15.32 -18.12
N SER A 137 2.60 15.83 -19.23
CA SER A 137 3.39 16.07 -20.43
C SER A 137 4.60 16.91 -20.01
N PRO A 138 5.83 16.52 -20.37
CA PRO A 138 7.00 17.31 -20.00
C PRO A 138 6.88 18.69 -20.66
N GLY A 139 6.63 19.74 -19.84
CA GLY A 139 6.71 21.14 -20.27
C GLY A 139 5.46 22.00 -20.09
N GLN A 140 4.89 22.07 -18.89
CA GLN A 140 4.09 23.23 -18.44
C GLN A 140 4.79 23.92 -17.27
#